data_AF-A0A9W7XS73-F1
#
_entry.id   AF-A0A9W7XS73-F1
#
_cell.length_a   1.000
_cell.length_b   1.000
_cell.length_c   1.000
_cell.angle_alpha   90.00
_cell.angle_beta   90.00
_cell.angle_gamma   90.00
#
_symmetry.space_group_name_H-M   'P 1'
#
loop_
_entity.id
_entity.type
_entity.pdbx_description
1 polymer ?
#
loop_
_entity_poly.entity_id
_entity_poly.type
_entity_poly.pdbx_seq_one_letter_code
_entity_poly.pdbx_strand_id
1 'polypeptide(L)'
;RFDQIYLRTCDQATQYYLDCGRKRFAQVLRGDMAQLHICRERWQEAAKILRPLIPAGGTAGLGVMDVHLLERLAVCERRLGHSEKCLEYVLWLIANSQYLDSGSREMYATMLIELAHGLPGPDRRAIPPAALFSVPGVEVADRDDTLCIVATVHSNVAKPVVAGAVEAVLIAGSGEQQLEVVLDASDVELSPGANRVSLTTDSISCPGRFVVRSVRIAIGMTDTTIVVSNPNTRHCVRLNHHPTNPVLAVRPAPTASADGPSALRLSIATHGTHVDPGMRIQLFSADGRPLVDEQRSGAPAGCSFGEDGALVVDDALAAGTQTEIHLVLVRKLATEEVTVYAELETRGEARMVLESRMVEFLPPLSI
;
A
#
# COMPACT_ATOMS: atom_id res chain seq x y z
N ARG A 1 -35.14 30.22 33.77
CA ARG A 1 -34.55 30.84 34.99
C ARG A 1 -33.48 29.94 35.63
N PHE A 2 -33.75 28.66 35.87
CA PHE A 2 -32.75 27.71 36.42
C PHE A 2 -31.47 27.66 35.58
N ASP A 3 -31.56 27.37 34.28
CA ASP A 3 -30.41 27.21 33.39
C ASP A 3 -29.44 28.41 33.43
N GLN A 4 -29.96 29.64 33.42
CA GLN A 4 -29.14 30.85 33.48
C GLN A 4 -28.42 31.01 34.82
N ILE A 5 -29.10 30.70 35.93
CA ILE A 5 -28.51 30.76 37.26
C ILE A 5 -27.42 29.69 37.38
N TYR A 6 -27.74 28.46 36.98
CA TYR A 6 -26.81 27.33 37.01
C TYR A 6 -25.55 27.62 36.20
N LEU A 7 -25.69 28.01 34.92
CA LEU A 7 -24.55 28.29 34.05
C LEU A 7 -23.69 29.43 34.60
N ARG A 8 -24.29 30.53 35.08
CA ARG A 8 -23.56 31.66 35.64
C ARG A 8 -22.78 31.27 36.91
N THR A 9 -23.39 30.47 37.78
CA THR A 9 -22.73 29.97 38.99
C THR A 9 -21.60 29.01 38.64
N CYS A 10 -21.81 28.11 37.69
CA CYS A 10 -20.77 27.18 37.21
C CYS A 10 -19.61 27.90 36.52
N ASP A 11 -19.87 28.92 35.70
CA ASP A 11 -18.83 29.74 35.08
C ASP A 11 -17.97 30.45 36.13
N GLN A 12 -18.61 31.09 37.11
CA GLN A 12 -17.90 31.78 38.19
C GLN A 12 -17.06 30.81 39.02
N ALA A 13 -17.59 29.64 39.37
CA ALA A 13 -16.86 28.61 40.09
C ALA A 13 -15.72 28.01 39.25
N THR A 14 -15.90 27.87 37.93
CA THR A 14 -14.84 27.43 37.01
C THR A 14 -13.68 28.41 37.04
N GLN A 15 -13.95 29.72 36.99
CA GLN A 15 -12.93 30.75 37.07
C GLN A 15 -12.14 30.64 38.38
N TYR A 16 -12.83 30.51 39.52
CA TYR A 16 -12.17 30.33 40.82
C TYR A 16 -11.30 29.07 40.88
N TYR A 17 -11.76 27.94 40.31
CA TYR A 17 -10.92 26.74 40.25
C TYR A 17 -9.66 26.95 39.40
N LEU A 18 -9.76 27.68 38.30
CA LEU A 18 -8.61 28.01 37.45
C LEU A 18 -7.62 28.93 38.18
N ASP A 19 -8.12 29.97 38.84
CA ASP A 19 -7.32 30.91 39.62
C ASP A 19 -6.59 30.22 40.79
N CYS A 20 -7.21 29.20 41.39
CA CYS A 20 -6.60 28.34 42.40
C CYS A 20 -5.69 27.22 41.83
N GLY A 21 -5.45 27.17 40.52
CA GLY A 21 -4.62 26.14 39.88
C GLY A 21 -5.25 24.74 39.79
N ARG A 22 -6.53 24.60 40.15
CA ARG A 22 -7.27 23.32 40.21
C ARG A 22 -7.92 22.97 38.87
N LYS A 23 -7.10 22.78 37.84
CA LYS A 23 -7.55 22.58 36.44
C LYS A 23 -8.52 21.40 36.25
N ARG A 24 -8.32 20.27 36.95
CA ARG A 24 -9.20 19.08 36.83
C ARG A 24 -10.63 19.36 37.29
N PHE A 25 -10.80 20.10 38.39
CA PHE A 25 -12.13 20.46 38.89
C PHE A 25 -12.83 21.44 37.94
N ALA A 26 -12.09 22.39 37.37
CA ALA A 26 -12.61 23.27 36.33
C ALA A 26 -13.07 22.49 35.09
N GLN A 27 -12.34 21.44 34.68
CA GLN A 27 -12.74 20.58 33.55
C GLN A 27 -14.01 19.78 33.86
N VAL A 28 -14.13 19.19 35.04
CA VAL A 28 -15.34 18.45 35.46
C VAL A 28 -16.56 19.38 35.43
N LEU A 29 -16.44 20.58 35.99
CA LEU A 29 -17.54 21.54 36.04
C LEU A 29 -17.97 22.01 34.64
N ARG A 30 -17.03 22.24 33.73
CA ARG A 30 -17.33 22.51 32.32
C ARG A 30 -18.01 21.31 31.64
N GLY A 31 -17.61 20.09 31.99
CA GLY A 31 -18.28 18.86 31.54
C GLY A 31 -19.74 18.78 31.99
N ASP A 32 -20.06 19.21 33.22
CA ASP A 32 -21.43 19.26 33.73
C ASP A 32 -22.27 20.35 33.05
N MET A 33 -21.67 21.53 32.78
CA MET A 33 -22.31 22.56 31.97
C MET A 33 -22.66 22.04 30.58
N ALA A 34 -21.74 21.35 29.91
CA ALA A 34 -22.00 20.72 28.63
C ALA A 34 -23.12 19.67 28.72
N GLN A 35 -23.16 18.87 29.80
CA GLN A 35 -24.22 17.91 30.03
C GLN A 35 -25.61 18.58 30.14
N LEU A 36 -25.71 19.73 30.80
CA LEU A 36 -26.96 20.49 30.84
C LEU A 36 -27.40 20.95 29.43
N HIS A 37 -26.45 21.36 28.59
CA HIS A 37 -26.75 21.70 27.19
C HIS A 37 -27.21 20.48 26.40
N ILE A 38 -26.58 19.32 26.58
CA ILE A 38 -26.98 18.03 25.97
C ILE A 38 -28.40 17.64 26.38
N CYS A 39 -28.72 17.66 27.68
CA CYS A 39 -30.06 17.34 28.18
C CYS A 39 -31.16 18.29 27.69
N ARG A 40 -30.77 19.46 27.16
CA ARG A 40 -31.66 20.48 26.57
C ARG A 40 -31.59 20.52 25.05
N GLU A 41 -30.94 19.53 24.43
CA GLU A 41 -30.77 19.41 22.98
C GLU A 41 -30.07 20.63 22.33
N ARG A 42 -29.29 21.38 23.12
CA ARG A 42 -28.48 22.52 22.65
C ARG A 42 -27.10 22.02 22.22
N TRP A 43 -27.08 21.19 21.19
CA TRP A 43 -25.89 20.44 20.73
C TRP A 43 -24.71 21.35 20.38
N GLN A 44 -24.98 22.50 19.73
CA GLN A 44 -23.95 23.42 19.30
C GLN A 44 -23.21 24.08 20.49
N GLU A 45 -23.95 24.45 21.53
CA GLU A 45 -23.36 25.04 22.75
C GLU A 45 -22.61 23.99 23.57
N ALA A 46 -23.14 22.77 23.66
CA ALA A 46 -22.42 21.66 24.29
C ALA A 46 -21.07 21.39 23.60
N ALA A 47 -21.06 21.30 22.26
CA ALA A 47 -19.84 21.07 21.50
C ALA A 47 -18.82 22.20 21.66
N LYS A 48 -19.25 23.47 21.74
CA LYS A 48 -18.35 24.60 22.02
C LYS A 48 -17.64 24.47 23.36
N ILE A 49 -18.32 23.96 24.39
CA ILE A 49 -17.75 23.76 25.72
C ILE A 49 -16.81 22.55 25.74
N LEU A 50 -17.19 21.45 25.07
CA LEU A 50 -16.45 20.17 25.10
C LEU A 50 -15.15 20.17 24.28
N ARG A 51 -15.16 20.74 23.07
CA ARG A 51 -13.98 20.74 22.17
C ARG A 51 -12.68 21.23 22.83
N PRO A 52 -12.64 22.38 23.55
CA PRO A 52 -11.40 22.85 24.16
C PRO A 52 -10.94 22.03 25.37
N LEU A 53 -11.76 21.10 25.88
CA LEU A 53 -11.40 20.24 27.00
C LEU A 53 -10.60 19.02 26.56
N ILE A 54 -10.78 18.58 25.30
CA ILE A 54 -10.10 17.41 24.75
C ILE A 54 -8.75 17.88 24.19
N PRO A 55 -7.63 17.20 24.52
CA PRO A 55 -6.32 17.52 23.96
C PRO A 55 -6.36 17.48 22.43
N ALA A 56 -5.77 18.47 21.76
CA ALA A 56 -5.67 18.51 20.30
C ALA A 56 -4.67 17.46 19.72
N GLY A 57 -4.16 16.56 20.55
CA GLY A 57 -3.01 15.68 20.27
C GLY A 57 -3.34 14.33 19.62
N GLY A 58 -4.49 14.18 18.96
CA GLY A 58 -4.88 12.92 18.30
C GLY A 58 -5.22 11.81 19.30
N THR A 59 -4.99 10.55 18.91
CA THR A 59 -5.42 9.36 19.65
C THR A 59 -4.54 8.97 20.84
N ALA A 60 -3.33 9.54 20.93
CA ALA A 60 -2.33 9.16 21.92
C ALA A 60 -2.46 9.95 23.23
N GLY A 61 -2.38 9.25 24.36
CA GLY A 61 -2.33 9.87 25.70
C GLY A 61 -3.67 10.30 26.28
N LEU A 62 -4.80 9.85 25.72
CA LEU A 62 -6.13 10.09 26.29
C LEU A 62 -6.34 9.27 27.57
N GLY A 63 -6.83 9.92 28.62
CA GLY A 63 -7.28 9.26 29.84
C GLY A 63 -8.77 8.93 29.82
N VAL A 64 -9.24 8.21 30.84
CA VAL A 64 -10.66 7.84 31.01
C VAL A 64 -11.60 9.04 30.91
N MET A 65 -11.21 10.18 31.51
CA MET A 65 -12.02 11.40 31.47
C MET A 65 -12.11 12.00 30.07
N ASP A 66 -11.02 11.94 29.29
CA ASP A 66 -10.99 12.48 27.93
C ASP A 66 -11.88 11.62 27.01
N VAL A 67 -11.84 10.29 27.18
CA VAL A 67 -12.73 9.35 26.48
C VAL A 67 -14.20 9.68 26.77
N HIS A 68 -14.58 9.86 28.03
CA HIS A 68 -15.97 10.23 28.40
C HIS A 68 -16.43 11.57 27.80
N LEU A 69 -15.55 12.57 27.73
CA LEU A 69 -15.84 13.85 27.07
C LEU A 69 -15.96 13.67 25.55
N LEU A 70 -15.14 12.80 24.96
CA LEU A 70 -15.13 12.47 23.54
C LEU A 70 -16.40 11.72 23.13
N GLU A 71 -16.91 10.80 23.96
CA GLU A 71 -18.20 10.12 23.73
C GLU A 71 -19.34 11.14 23.63
N ARG A 72 -19.40 12.09 24.57
CA ARG A 72 -20.40 13.17 24.55
C ARG A 72 -20.25 14.06 23.33
N LEU A 73 -19.02 14.39 22.94
CA LEU A 73 -18.75 15.22 21.77
C LEU A 73 -19.13 14.51 20.46
N ALA A 74 -18.84 13.21 20.33
CA ALA A 74 -19.24 12.39 19.18
C ALA A 74 -20.77 12.39 19.01
N VAL A 75 -21.53 12.25 20.10
CA VAL A 75 -23.00 12.38 20.08
C VAL A 75 -23.44 13.76 19.62
N CYS A 76 -22.80 14.83 20.08
CA CYS A 76 -23.12 16.20 19.67
C CYS A 76 -22.88 16.41 18.17
N GLU A 77 -21.72 16.01 17.64
CA GLU A 77 -21.41 16.17 16.21
C GLU A 77 -22.33 15.32 15.33
N ARG A 78 -22.72 14.12 15.78
CA ARG A 78 -23.70 13.28 15.07
C ARG A 78 -25.04 14.00 14.93
N ARG A 79 -25.52 14.62 16.01
CA ARG A 79 -26.80 15.36 16.03
C ARG A 79 -26.75 16.65 15.22
N LEU A 80 -25.58 17.26 15.07
CA LEU A 80 -25.35 18.44 14.24
C LEU A 80 -25.19 18.12 12.75
N GLY A 81 -25.07 16.83 12.37
CA GLY A 81 -24.85 16.42 10.99
C GLY A 81 -23.41 16.61 10.49
N HIS A 82 -22.46 16.85 11.40
CA HIS A 82 -21.04 16.98 11.05
C HIS A 82 -20.36 15.61 10.95
N SER A 83 -20.76 14.80 9.96
CA SER A 83 -20.32 13.40 9.79
C SER A 83 -18.81 13.22 9.81
N GLU A 84 -18.05 14.15 9.26
CA GLU A 84 -16.58 14.09 9.20
C GLU A 84 -15.91 14.18 10.58
N LYS A 85 -16.30 15.18 11.39
CA LYS A 85 -15.79 15.35 12.75
C LYS A 85 -16.25 14.21 13.64
N CYS A 86 -17.47 13.75 13.39
CA CYS A 86 -18.04 12.62 14.08
C CYS A 86 -17.22 11.34 13.85
N LEU A 87 -16.83 11.09 12.59
CA LEU A 87 -15.96 9.98 12.21
C LEU A 87 -14.60 10.08 12.91
N GLU A 88 -13.98 11.27 12.91
CA GLU A 88 -12.71 11.50 13.60
C GLU A 88 -12.78 11.11 15.09
N TYR A 89 -13.82 11.54 15.79
CA TYR A 89 -14.01 11.20 17.21
C TYR A 89 -14.33 9.71 17.42
N VAL A 90 -15.09 9.08 16.54
CA VAL A 90 -15.33 7.63 16.58
C VAL A 90 -14.02 6.86 16.42
N LEU A 91 -13.13 7.28 15.52
CA LEU A 91 -11.82 6.67 15.36
C LEU A 91 -10.96 6.79 16.62
N TRP A 92 -11.00 7.95 17.28
CA TRP A 92 -10.29 8.16 18.54
C TRP A 92 -10.83 7.29 19.67
N LEU A 93 -12.15 7.08 19.71
CA LEU A 93 -12.80 6.17 20.67
C LEU A 93 -12.41 4.72 20.42
N ILE A 94 -12.40 4.26 19.17
CA ILE A 94 -11.98 2.90 18.81
C ILE A 94 -10.50 2.68 19.15
N ALA A 95 -9.63 3.66 18.87
CA ALA A 95 -8.22 3.61 19.24
C ALA A 95 -7.99 3.50 20.75
N ASN A 96 -8.94 3.94 21.57
CA ASN A 96 -8.90 3.93 23.03
C ASN A 96 -9.93 2.95 23.63
N SER A 97 -10.22 1.86 22.91
CA SER A 97 -11.22 0.86 23.29
C SER A 97 -10.98 0.20 24.66
N GLN A 98 -9.76 0.27 25.21
CA GLN A 98 -9.46 -0.21 26.56
C GLN A 98 -10.29 0.48 27.66
N TYR A 99 -10.79 1.70 27.40
CA TYR A 99 -11.61 2.47 28.35
C TYR A 99 -13.11 2.33 28.09
N LEU A 100 -13.50 1.59 27.05
CA LEU A 100 -14.91 1.39 26.65
C LEU A 100 -15.41 0.02 27.11
N ASP A 101 -16.68 -0.06 27.49
CA ASP A 101 -17.39 -1.32 27.69
C ASP A 101 -17.71 -2.00 26.34
N SER A 102 -18.08 -3.29 26.38
CA SER A 102 -18.35 -4.05 25.15
C SER A 102 -19.50 -3.47 24.33
N GLY A 103 -20.54 -2.95 24.98
CA GLY A 103 -21.69 -2.34 24.30
C GLY A 103 -21.31 -1.09 23.54
N SER A 104 -20.53 -0.20 24.18
CA SER A 104 -20.05 1.03 23.52
C SER A 104 -19.09 0.74 22.37
N ARG A 105 -18.21 -0.27 22.51
CA ARG A 105 -17.32 -0.69 21.39
C ARG A 105 -18.12 -1.13 20.17
N GLU A 106 -19.15 -1.94 20.35
CA GLU A 106 -20.02 -2.39 19.26
C GLU A 106 -20.82 -1.24 18.63
N MET A 107 -21.31 -0.31 19.45
CA MET A 107 -22.02 0.88 19.00
C MET A 107 -21.10 1.75 18.12
N TYR A 108 -19.88 2.04 18.56
CA TYR A 108 -18.94 2.85 17.80
C TYR A 108 -18.42 2.13 16.55
N ALA A 109 -18.25 0.81 16.58
CA ALA A 109 -17.95 0.03 15.38
C ALA A 109 -19.07 0.13 14.33
N THR A 110 -20.33 0.04 14.76
CA THR A 110 -21.50 0.20 13.86
C THR A 110 -21.51 1.61 13.26
N MET A 111 -21.28 2.62 14.10
CA MET A 111 -21.26 4.01 13.69
C MET A 111 -20.11 4.33 12.74
N LEU A 112 -18.94 3.70 12.90
CA LEU A 112 -17.82 3.79 11.94
C LEU A 112 -18.26 3.31 10.56
N ILE A 113 -18.89 2.12 10.48
CA ILE A 113 -19.35 1.54 9.21
C ILE A 113 -20.40 2.45 8.57
N GLU A 114 -21.40 2.91 9.34
CA GLU A 114 -22.44 3.82 8.85
C GLU A 114 -21.85 5.12 8.29
N LEU A 115 -20.94 5.76 9.03
CA LEU A 115 -20.31 7.01 8.62
C LEU A 115 -19.41 6.79 7.40
N ALA A 116 -18.61 5.74 7.37
CA ALA A 116 -17.70 5.45 6.26
C ALA A 116 -18.44 5.27 4.93
N HIS A 117 -19.63 4.67 4.94
CA HIS A 117 -20.48 4.53 3.74
C HIS A 117 -21.29 5.79 3.42
N GLY A 118 -21.58 6.64 4.41
CA GLY A 118 -22.42 7.82 4.27
C GLY A 118 -21.68 9.13 3.95
N LEU A 119 -20.36 9.12 3.83
CA LEU A 119 -19.58 10.33 3.52
C LEU A 119 -19.80 10.77 2.06
N PRO A 120 -20.06 12.07 1.81
CA PRO A 120 -20.17 12.61 0.46
C PRO A 120 -18.79 12.88 -0.15
N GLY A 121 -18.62 12.56 -1.43
CA GLY A 121 -17.42 12.92 -2.21
C GLY A 121 -17.02 11.81 -3.20
N PRO A 122 -16.21 12.11 -4.23
CA PRO A 122 -15.65 11.08 -5.11
C PRO A 122 -14.41 10.40 -4.50
N ASP A 123 -13.68 11.11 -3.62
CA ASP A 123 -12.39 10.67 -3.12
C ASP A 123 -12.51 9.95 -1.78
N ARG A 124 -11.76 8.84 -1.65
CA ARG A 124 -11.63 8.13 -0.38
C ARG A 124 -10.83 8.98 0.60
N ARG A 125 -11.32 9.06 1.84
CA ARG A 125 -10.68 9.83 2.91
C ARG A 125 -9.71 8.98 3.70
N ALA A 126 -8.46 9.43 3.76
CA ALA A 126 -7.41 8.80 4.53
C ALA A 126 -7.69 8.88 6.04
N ILE A 127 -7.66 7.72 6.69
CA ILE A 127 -7.83 7.52 8.13
C ILE A 127 -6.54 6.95 8.73
N PRO A 128 -6.15 7.37 9.96
CA PRO A 128 -4.99 6.82 10.63
C PRO A 128 -5.12 5.30 10.89
N PRO A 129 -4.15 4.48 10.43
CA PRO A 129 -4.23 3.02 10.48
C PRO A 129 -4.19 2.45 11.89
N ALA A 130 -3.40 3.07 12.78
CA ALA A 130 -3.12 2.55 14.12
C ALA A 130 -4.37 2.35 14.99
N ALA A 131 -5.48 3.01 14.63
CA ALA A 131 -6.75 2.88 15.33
C ALA A 131 -7.54 1.62 14.93
N LEU A 132 -7.40 1.16 13.68
CA LEU A 132 -8.33 0.18 13.09
C LEU A 132 -7.66 -1.15 12.76
N PHE A 133 -6.49 -1.11 12.12
CA PHE A 133 -5.87 -2.29 11.55
C PHE A 133 -4.36 -2.33 11.81
N SER A 134 -3.84 -3.53 11.91
CA SER A 134 -2.39 -3.78 11.90
C SER A 134 -2.09 -5.01 11.05
N VAL A 135 -0.93 -4.99 10.39
CA VAL A 135 -0.47 -6.10 9.54
C VAL A 135 0.77 -6.71 10.18
N PRO A 136 0.64 -7.74 11.03
CA PRO A 136 1.78 -8.38 11.71
C PRO A 136 2.72 -9.15 10.79
N GLY A 137 2.28 -9.55 9.60
CA GLY A 137 3.08 -10.36 8.70
C GLY A 137 2.35 -10.74 7.42
N VAL A 138 3.15 -11.16 6.45
CA VAL A 138 2.72 -11.51 5.11
C VAL A 138 3.45 -12.79 4.70
N GLU A 139 2.71 -13.75 4.16
CA GLU A 139 3.21 -15.09 3.79
C GLU A 139 2.90 -15.36 2.32
N VAL A 140 3.74 -16.16 1.67
CA VAL A 140 3.46 -16.64 0.31
C VAL A 140 2.56 -17.87 0.41
N ALA A 141 1.52 -17.93 -0.42
CA ALA A 141 0.71 -19.13 -0.58
C ALA A 141 0.70 -19.53 -2.07
N ASP A 142 1.15 -20.75 -2.37
CA ASP A 142 0.94 -21.33 -3.68
C ASP A 142 -0.52 -21.81 -3.79
N ARG A 143 -1.29 -21.18 -4.67
CA ARG A 143 -2.63 -21.63 -5.07
C ARG A 143 -2.71 -21.66 -6.58
N ASP A 144 -2.90 -22.87 -7.12
CA ASP A 144 -3.42 -23.11 -8.47
C ASP A 144 -2.80 -22.21 -9.56
N ASP A 145 -1.45 -22.20 -9.65
CA ASP A 145 -0.69 -21.46 -10.67
C ASP A 145 -0.86 -19.92 -10.64
N THR A 146 -1.54 -19.38 -9.64
CA THR A 146 -1.67 -17.93 -9.40
C THR A 146 -0.83 -17.51 -8.21
N LEU A 147 -0.08 -16.43 -8.39
CA LEU A 147 0.85 -15.96 -7.38
C LEU A 147 0.08 -15.21 -6.30
N CYS A 148 -0.18 -15.91 -5.19
CA CYS A 148 -0.96 -15.41 -4.07
C CYS A 148 -0.08 -15.11 -2.86
N ILE A 149 -0.39 -14.01 -2.20
CA ILE A 149 0.18 -13.65 -0.92
C ILE A 149 -0.95 -13.61 0.11
N VAL A 150 -0.71 -14.19 1.27
CA VAL A 150 -1.63 -14.11 2.40
C VAL A 150 -1.14 -13.05 3.37
N ALA A 151 -1.82 -11.91 3.38
CA ALA A 151 -1.62 -10.87 4.38
C ALA A 151 -2.42 -11.22 5.64
N THR A 152 -1.75 -11.26 6.79
CA THR A 152 -2.46 -11.33 8.07
C THR A 152 -2.86 -9.92 8.47
N VAL A 153 -4.15 -9.62 8.49
CA VAL A 153 -4.71 -8.32 8.87
C VAL A 153 -5.41 -8.47 10.22
N HIS A 154 -4.91 -7.81 11.25
CA HIS A 154 -5.55 -7.75 12.55
C HIS A 154 -6.50 -6.55 12.63
N SER A 155 -7.79 -6.81 12.84
CA SER A 155 -8.84 -5.81 13.02
C SER A 155 -9.10 -5.55 14.50
N ASN A 156 -8.98 -4.29 14.92
CA ASN A 156 -9.37 -3.83 16.25
C ASN A 156 -10.85 -3.43 16.34
N VAL A 157 -11.59 -3.55 15.24
CA VAL A 157 -13.02 -3.22 15.19
C VAL A 157 -13.82 -4.32 15.86
N ALA A 158 -14.73 -3.96 16.78
CA ALA A 158 -15.52 -4.92 17.56
C ALA A 158 -16.58 -5.68 16.76
N LYS A 159 -16.75 -5.38 15.46
CA LYS A 159 -17.69 -6.02 14.55
C LYS A 159 -17.00 -6.37 13.23
N PRO A 160 -17.52 -7.38 12.50
CA PRO A 160 -17.06 -7.64 11.15
C PRO A 160 -17.30 -6.43 10.24
N VAL A 161 -16.32 -6.12 9.41
CA VAL A 161 -16.38 -5.02 8.44
C VAL A 161 -16.04 -5.57 7.06
N VAL A 162 -16.83 -5.21 6.05
CA VAL A 162 -16.50 -5.52 4.66
C VAL A 162 -15.56 -4.44 4.13
N ALA A 163 -14.33 -4.83 3.81
CA ALA A 163 -13.38 -4.00 3.10
C ALA A 163 -13.64 -4.12 1.60
N GLY A 164 -14.03 -3.01 0.95
CA GLY A 164 -14.31 -3.00 -0.49
C GLY A 164 -13.04 -3.24 -1.33
N ALA A 165 -11.87 -2.87 -0.79
CA ALA A 165 -10.57 -3.21 -1.37
C ALA A 165 -9.51 -3.35 -0.28
N VAL A 166 -8.65 -4.36 -0.42
CA VAL A 166 -7.42 -4.55 0.34
C VAL A 166 -6.29 -4.64 -0.69
N GLU A 167 -5.35 -3.70 -0.65
CA GLU A 167 -4.23 -3.61 -1.59
C GLU A 167 -2.91 -3.72 -0.81
N ALA A 168 -2.00 -4.58 -1.24
CA ALA A 168 -0.63 -4.62 -0.75
C ALA A 168 0.33 -4.16 -1.85
N VAL A 169 1.18 -3.20 -1.50
CA VAL A 169 2.22 -2.69 -2.38
C VAL A 169 3.55 -3.29 -1.97
N LEU A 170 4.18 -3.97 -2.91
CA LEU A 170 5.45 -4.65 -2.78
C LEU A 170 6.51 -3.97 -3.63
N ILE A 171 7.74 -3.93 -3.11
CA ILE A 171 8.88 -3.34 -3.79
C ILE A 171 10.01 -4.35 -3.90
N ALA A 172 10.61 -4.44 -5.08
CA ALA A 172 11.87 -5.13 -5.33
C ALA A 172 12.93 -4.15 -5.84
N GLY A 173 14.21 -4.46 -5.58
CA GLY A 173 15.35 -3.63 -5.99
C GLY A 173 15.85 -2.66 -4.90
N SER A 174 16.95 -1.96 -5.22
CA SER A 174 17.59 -0.97 -4.34
C SER A 174 17.98 0.26 -5.16
N GLY A 175 17.72 1.47 -4.64
CA GLY A 175 18.05 2.73 -5.32
C GLY A 175 16.91 3.28 -6.19
N GLU A 176 17.24 3.90 -7.33
CA GLU A 176 16.31 4.58 -8.24
C GLU A 176 15.49 3.63 -9.14
N GLN A 177 15.90 2.36 -9.24
CA GLN A 177 15.21 1.32 -10.01
C GLN A 177 14.44 0.39 -9.06
N GLN A 178 13.34 0.88 -8.51
CA GLN A 178 12.42 0.09 -7.67
C GLN A 178 11.25 -0.42 -8.51
N LEU A 179 11.09 -1.74 -8.57
CA LEU A 179 9.91 -2.36 -9.16
C LEU A 179 8.80 -2.38 -8.12
N GLU A 180 7.67 -1.72 -8.41
CA GLU A 180 6.48 -1.72 -7.58
C GLU A 180 5.45 -2.72 -8.12
N VAL A 181 5.00 -3.63 -7.26
CA VAL A 181 3.97 -4.62 -7.58
C VAL A 181 2.80 -4.41 -6.63
N VAL A 182 1.60 -4.29 -7.19
CA VAL A 182 0.35 -4.18 -6.43
C VAL A 182 -0.37 -5.53 -6.46
N LEU A 183 -0.75 -6.01 -5.29
CA LEU A 183 -1.66 -7.13 -5.12
C LEU A 183 -2.93 -6.64 -4.47
N ASP A 184 -4.08 -7.15 -4.92
CA ASP A 184 -5.38 -6.70 -4.45
C ASP A 184 -6.32 -7.86 -4.12
N ALA A 185 -7.33 -7.53 -3.32
CA ALA A 185 -8.53 -8.32 -3.09
C ALA A 185 -9.70 -7.37 -2.85
N SER A 186 -10.85 -7.69 -3.41
CA SER A 186 -12.09 -6.94 -3.24
C SER A 186 -13.06 -7.68 -2.31
N ASP A 187 -13.98 -6.91 -1.73
CA ASP A 187 -15.11 -7.41 -0.92
C ASP A 187 -14.70 -8.43 0.17
N VAL A 188 -13.67 -8.09 0.94
CA VAL A 188 -13.09 -8.93 1.98
C VAL A 188 -13.78 -8.67 3.32
N GLU A 189 -14.37 -9.69 3.93
CA GLU A 189 -14.89 -9.59 5.29
C GLU A 189 -13.76 -9.70 6.32
N LEU A 190 -13.58 -8.65 7.13
CA LEU A 190 -12.61 -8.57 8.22
C LEU A 190 -13.34 -8.71 9.56
N SER A 191 -13.26 -9.90 10.15
CA SER A 191 -13.76 -10.17 11.51
C SER A 191 -12.88 -9.53 12.58
N PRO A 192 -13.39 -9.29 13.80
CA PRO A 192 -12.57 -8.84 14.92
C PRO A 192 -11.40 -9.81 15.19
N GLY A 193 -10.19 -9.27 15.35
CA GLY A 193 -8.98 -10.07 15.53
C GLY A 193 -8.23 -10.37 14.23
N ALA A 194 -7.54 -11.51 14.16
CA ALA A 194 -6.67 -11.85 13.05
C ALA A 194 -7.43 -12.44 11.85
N ASN A 195 -7.28 -11.82 10.68
CA ASN A 195 -7.87 -12.25 9.42
C ASN A 195 -6.75 -12.63 8.45
N ARG A 196 -6.96 -13.70 7.67
CA ARG A 196 -6.04 -14.09 6.58
C ARG A 196 -6.66 -13.66 5.26
N VAL A 197 -6.07 -12.64 4.64
CA VAL A 197 -6.54 -12.09 3.37
C VAL A 197 -5.63 -12.57 2.26
N SER A 198 -6.20 -13.27 1.28
CA SER A 198 -5.47 -13.73 0.09
C SER A 198 -5.49 -12.61 -0.94
N LEU A 199 -4.33 -12.11 -1.31
CA LEU A 199 -4.10 -11.07 -2.30
C LEU A 199 -3.44 -11.69 -3.53
N THR A 200 -3.94 -11.37 -4.70
CA THR A 200 -3.47 -11.93 -5.97
C THR A 200 -2.95 -10.83 -6.88
N THR A 201 -2.13 -11.20 -7.85
CA THR A 201 -1.71 -10.28 -8.91
C THR A 201 -1.29 -11.05 -10.16
N ASP A 202 -1.60 -10.45 -11.30
CA ASP A 202 -1.24 -10.98 -12.61
C ASP A 202 0.04 -10.31 -13.16
N SER A 203 0.58 -9.31 -12.47
CA SER A 203 1.62 -8.41 -13.00
C SER A 203 3.06 -8.81 -12.65
N ILE A 204 3.27 -9.93 -11.94
CA ILE A 204 4.63 -10.34 -11.55
C ILE A 204 5.37 -10.95 -12.73
N SER A 205 6.29 -10.16 -13.26
CA SER A 205 7.14 -10.48 -14.40
C SER A 205 8.47 -11.09 -14.01
N CYS A 206 8.99 -10.74 -12.83
CA CYS A 206 10.33 -11.12 -12.39
C CYS A 206 10.28 -11.90 -11.07
N PRO A 207 10.90 -13.09 -11.01
CA PRO A 207 11.07 -13.79 -9.75
C PRO A 207 12.07 -13.01 -8.88
N GLY A 208 11.72 -12.78 -7.63
CA GLY A 208 12.52 -11.89 -6.79
C GLY A 208 12.13 -11.91 -5.33
N ARG A 209 12.96 -11.27 -4.51
CA ARG A 209 12.61 -10.95 -3.13
C ARG A 209 11.94 -9.59 -3.13
N PHE A 210 10.70 -9.57 -2.65
CA PHE A 210 9.90 -8.37 -2.50
C PHE A 210 9.74 -8.04 -1.03
N VAL A 211 9.66 -6.74 -0.74
CA VAL A 211 9.38 -6.20 0.58
C VAL A 211 8.06 -5.46 0.52
N VAL A 212 7.16 -5.74 1.46
CA VAL A 212 5.89 -5.02 1.57
C VAL A 212 6.17 -3.60 2.04
N ARG A 213 5.87 -2.60 1.21
CA ARG A 213 5.97 -1.16 1.55
C ARG A 213 4.76 -0.72 2.36
N SER A 214 3.57 -1.05 1.87
CA SER A 214 2.32 -0.59 2.47
C SER A 214 1.17 -1.53 2.18
N VAL A 215 0.22 -1.58 3.12
CA VAL A 215 -1.07 -2.24 2.93
C VAL A 215 -2.17 -1.21 3.10
N ARG A 216 -3.00 -1.05 2.08
CA ARG A 216 -4.16 -0.17 2.05
C ARG A 216 -5.43 -0.98 2.25
N ILE A 217 -6.31 -0.52 3.13
CA ILE A 217 -7.61 -1.13 3.39
C ILE A 217 -8.68 -0.05 3.23
N ALA A 218 -9.67 -0.31 2.39
CA ALA A 218 -10.76 0.63 2.10
C ALA A 218 -12.09 0.13 2.66
N ILE A 219 -12.79 1.02 3.37
CA ILE A 219 -14.13 0.79 3.93
C ILE A 219 -15.02 1.95 3.48
N GLY A 220 -15.99 1.67 2.62
CA GLY A 220 -16.83 2.71 2.00
C GLY A 220 -15.99 3.80 1.35
N MET A 221 -16.21 5.05 1.75
CA MET A 221 -15.51 6.24 1.27
C MET A 221 -14.29 6.59 2.12
N THR A 222 -13.77 5.64 2.88
CA THR A 222 -12.60 5.82 3.74
C THR A 222 -11.54 4.80 3.39
N ASP A 223 -10.28 5.19 3.50
CA ASP A 223 -9.16 4.29 3.30
C ASP A 223 -8.11 4.50 4.38
N THR A 224 -7.38 3.44 4.67
CA THR A 224 -6.25 3.52 5.59
C THR A 224 -5.05 2.82 5.01
N THR A 225 -3.89 3.47 5.14
CA THR A 225 -2.63 2.97 4.60
C THR A 225 -1.69 2.67 5.74
N ILE A 226 -1.38 1.40 5.94
CA ILE A 226 -0.40 0.92 6.89
C ILE A 226 0.94 0.89 6.18
N VAL A 227 1.85 1.80 6.55
CA VAL A 227 3.22 1.83 6.01
C VAL A 227 4.13 0.97 6.88
N VAL A 228 4.89 0.07 6.26
CA VAL A 228 5.85 -0.81 6.92
C VAL A 228 7.22 -0.14 6.91
N SER A 229 7.50 0.68 7.93
CA SER A 229 8.74 1.45 7.98
C SER A 229 9.99 0.61 8.27
N ASN A 230 9.85 -0.46 9.07
CA ASN A 230 10.93 -1.38 9.41
C ASN A 230 10.56 -2.81 8.97
N PRO A 231 10.80 -3.15 7.69
CA PRO A 231 10.46 -4.46 7.17
C PRO A 231 11.36 -5.53 7.80
N ASN A 232 10.77 -6.30 8.73
CA ASN A 232 11.38 -7.52 9.24
C ASN A 232 11.23 -8.65 8.21
N THR A 233 11.82 -9.82 8.50
CA THR A 233 11.70 -11.03 7.67
C THR A 233 10.25 -11.42 7.37
N ARG A 234 9.30 -11.07 8.26
CA ARG A 234 7.85 -11.32 8.10
C ARG A 234 7.14 -10.41 7.09
N HIS A 235 7.83 -9.40 6.56
CA HIS A 235 7.34 -8.52 5.49
C HIS A 235 8.12 -8.70 4.19
N CYS A 236 8.99 -9.71 4.16
CA CYS A 236 9.76 -10.09 2.99
C CYS A 236 9.18 -11.38 2.42
N VAL A 237 8.86 -11.37 1.13
CA VAL A 237 8.33 -12.53 0.42
C VAL A 237 9.16 -12.78 -0.83
N ARG A 238 9.32 -14.05 -1.20
CA ARG A 238 9.94 -14.42 -2.46
C ARG A 238 8.84 -14.87 -3.40
N LEU A 239 8.67 -14.13 -4.49
CA LEU A 239 7.67 -14.42 -5.50
C LEU A 239 8.38 -14.99 -6.72
N ASN A 240 7.78 -15.99 -7.35
CA ASN A 240 8.23 -16.52 -8.63
C ASN A 240 7.66 -15.67 -9.79
N HIS A 241 8.01 -15.98 -11.03
CA HIS A 241 7.30 -15.38 -12.17
C HIS A 241 5.91 -15.99 -12.27
N HIS A 242 4.92 -15.21 -12.72
CA HIS A 242 3.61 -15.77 -13.02
C HIS A 242 3.73 -16.72 -14.23
N PRO A 243 3.16 -17.94 -14.20
CA PRO A 243 3.38 -18.94 -15.25
C PRO A 243 2.81 -18.55 -16.62
N THR A 244 1.85 -17.61 -16.66
CA THR A 244 1.32 -17.07 -17.92
C THR A 244 2.11 -15.89 -18.45
N ASN A 245 2.96 -15.26 -17.64
CA ASN A 245 3.68 -14.06 -18.05
C ASN A 245 4.86 -14.42 -18.95
N PRO A 246 5.19 -13.56 -19.94
CA PRO A 246 6.32 -13.77 -20.80
C PRO A 246 7.61 -13.72 -19.98
N VAL A 247 8.55 -14.60 -20.26
CA VAL A 247 9.85 -14.68 -19.58
C VAL A 247 10.95 -14.32 -20.57
N LEU A 248 11.79 -13.36 -20.19
CA LEU A 248 13.04 -13.07 -20.88
C LEU A 248 14.19 -13.77 -20.16
N ALA A 249 14.88 -14.66 -20.86
CA ALA A 249 16.09 -15.30 -20.38
C ALA A 249 17.29 -14.86 -21.22
N VAL A 250 18.38 -14.50 -20.54
CA VAL A 250 19.63 -14.02 -21.14
C VAL A 250 20.70 -15.07 -20.93
N ARG A 251 21.31 -15.58 -21.99
CA ARG A 251 22.37 -16.61 -21.92
C ARG A 251 23.60 -16.16 -22.72
N PRO A 252 24.82 -16.56 -22.31
CA PRO A 252 25.99 -16.41 -23.16
C PRO A 252 25.82 -17.29 -24.41
N ALA A 253 26.18 -16.76 -25.59
CA ALA A 253 26.11 -17.53 -26.81
C ALA A 253 27.23 -18.60 -26.85
N PRO A 254 26.94 -19.83 -27.31
CA PRO A 254 27.89 -20.95 -27.25
C PRO A 254 29.13 -20.80 -28.15
N THR A 255 29.15 -19.83 -29.07
CA THR A 255 30.20 -19.65 -30.07
C THR A 255 31.13 -18.45 -29.80
N ALA A 256 31.16 -17.93 -28.57
CA ALA A 256 32.05 -16.82 -28.23
C ALA A 256 33.53 -17.29 -28.25
N SER A 257 34.26 -16.90 -29.31
CA SER A 257 35.72 -17.04 -29.37
C SER A 257 36.35 -16.23 -28.23
N ALA A 258 37.41 -16.78 -27.59
CA ALA A 258 38.09 -16.16 -26.46
C ALA A 258 38.61 -14.72 -26.74
N ASP A 259 38.82 -14.38 -28.02
CA ASP A 259 39.32 -13.08 -28.48
C ASP A 259 38.31 -12.27 -29.32
N GLY A 260 37.05 -12.72 -29.43
CA GLY A 260 36.00 -12.07 -30.22
C GLY A 260 35.03 -11.17 -29.43
N PRO A 261 34.11 -10.47 -30.12
CA PRO A 261 33.01 -9.75 -29.49
C PRO A 261 32.13 -10.68 -28.63
N SER A 262 31.66 -10.21 -27.48
CA SER A 262 30.75 -10.98 -26.62
C SER A 262 29.39 -11.12 -27.30
N ALA A 263 28.86 -12.34 -27.38
CA ALA A 263 27.54 -12.59 -27.94
C ALA A 263 26.56 -13.08 -26.86
N LEU A 264 25.37 -12.50 -26.85
CA LEU A 264 24.25 -12.84 -25.97
C LEU A 264 23.16 -13.53 -26.80
N ARG A 265 22.53 -14.52 -26.18
CA ARG A 265 21.28 -15.13 -26.65
C ARG A 265 20.17 -14.70 -25.70
N LEU A 266 19.25 -13.89 -26.22
CA LEU A 266 18.01 -13.55 -25.54
C LEU A 266 16.95 -14.55 -26.00
N SER A 267 16.30 -15.22 -25.06
CA SER A 267 15.15 -16.07 -25.34
C SER A 267 13.93 -15.48 -24.67
N ILE A 268 12.92 -15.14 -25.46
CA ILE A 268 11.62 -14.64 -25.01
C ILE A 268 10.64 -15.80 -25.13
N ALA A 269 10.11 -16.27 -24.01
CA ALA A 269 9.04 -17.26 -23.98
C ALA A 269 7.74 -16.54 -23.64
N THR A 270 6.75 -16.52 -24.54
CA THR A 270 5.49 -15.79 -24.32
C THR A 270 4.45 -16.57 -23.54
N HIS A 271 4.68 -17.87 -23.31
CA HIS A 271 3.84 -18.81 -22.55
C HIS A 271 2.35 -18.79 -22.93
N GLY A 272 1.55 -17.86 -22.40
CA GLY A 272 0.11 -17.72 -22.72
C GLY A 272 -0.32 -16.33 -23.18
N THR A 273 0.60 -15.36 -23.24
CA THR A 273 0.31 -13.96 -23.56
C THR A 273 0.67 -13.62 -24.99
N HIS A 274 -0.22 -12.90 -25.66
CA HIS A 274 0.10 -12.23 -26.93
C HIS A 274 0.94 -10.99 -26.62
N VAL A 275 2.08 -10.84 -27.31
CA VAL A 275 2.91 -9.63 -27.24
C VAL A 275 2.68 -8.83 -28.50
N ASP A 276 2.26 -7.58 -28.33
CA ASP A 276 2.04 -6.65 -29.43
C ASP A 276 3.40 -6.24 -30.06
N PRO A 277 3.43 -5.89 -31.36
CA PRO A 277 4.66 -5.42 -32.00
C PRO A 277 5.13 -4.12 -31.32
N GLY A 278 6.44 -3.93 -31.20
CA GLY A 278 7.02 -2.77 -30.53
C GLY A 278 7.63 -3.03 -29.14
N MET A 279 7.74 -4.30 -28.71
CA MET A 279 8.44 -4.66 -27.46
C MET A 279 9.85 -4.07 -27.44
N ARG A 280 10.19 -3.29 -26.41
CA ARG A 280 11.48 -2.59 -26.30
C ARG A 280 12.37 -3.32 -25.32
N ILE A 281 13.58 -3.69 -25.74
CA ILE A 281 14.59 -4.37 -24.93
C ILE A 281 15.82 -3.47 -24.82
N GLN A 282 16.18 -3.11 -23.60
CA GLN A 282 17.34 -2.31 -23.27
C GLN A 282 18.35 -3.14 -22.45
N LEU A 283 19.62 -2.99 -22.79
CA LEU A 283 20.73 -3.72 -22.19
C LEU A 283 21.66 -2.74 -21.51
N PHE A 284 21.90 -2.92 -20.21
CA PHE A 284 22.76 -2.03 -19.42
C PHE A 284 23.91 -2.79 -18.78
N SER A 285 25.07 -2.13 -18.67
CA SER A 285 26.19 -2.59 -17.85
C SER A 285 25.90 -2.40 -16.36
N ALA A 286 26.71 -3.00 -15.50
CA ALA A 286 26.67 -2.81 -14.05
C ALA A 286 26.72 -1.33 -13.61
N ASP A 287 27.38 -0.48 -14.40
CA ASP A 287 27.50 0.97 -14.17
C ASP A 287 26.30 1.77 -14.72
N GLY A 288 25.25 1.10 -15.21
CA GLY A 288 24.05 1.73 -15.77
C GLY A 288 24.24 2.31 -17.18
N ARG A 289 25.29 1.92 -17.91
CA ARG A 289 25.54 2.41 -19.27
C ARG A 289 24.87 1.49 -20.31
N PRO A 290 24.23 2.02 -21.36
CA PRO A 290 23.67 1.19 -22.42
C PRO A 290 24.77 0.43 -23.16
N LEU A 291 24.55 -0.86 -23.41
CA LEU A 291 25.52 -1.79 -24.00
C LEU A 291 25.40 -1.92 -25.52
N VAL A 292 24.28 -1.46 -26.09
CA VAL A 292 24.02 -1.50 -27.53
C VAL A 292 24.20 -0.10 -28.10
N ASP A 293 24.97 -0.01 -29.18
CA ASP A 293 25.30 1.24 -29.88
C ASP A 293 24.82 1.12 -31.34
N GLU A 294 23.87 1.98 -31.73
CA GLU A 294 23.12 1.94 -33.00
C GLU A 294 24.03 1.85 -34.24
N GLN A 295 25.22 2.42 -34.17
CA GLN A 295 26.10 2.56 -35.33
C GLN A 295 26.89 1.30 -35.66
N ARG A 296 26.87 0.26 -34.80
CA ARG A 296 27.84 -0.84 -34.89
C ARG A 296 27.27 -2.26 -34.73
N SER A 297 26.04 -2.44 -34.26
CA SER A 297 25.38 -3.75 -34.27
C SER A 297 24.37 -3.87 -35.41
N GLY A 298 24.49 -4.90 -36.24
CA GLY A 298 23.42 -5.25 -37.18
C GLY A 298 22.19 -5.74 -36.39
N ALA A 299 21.02 -5.21 -36.71
CA ALA A 299 19.79 -5.63 -36.04
C ALA A 299 19.49 -7.10 -36.37
N PRO A 300 19.15 -7.94 -35.38
CA PRO A 300 18.71 -9.31 -35.63
C PRO A 300 17.40 -9.30 -36.44
N ALA A 301 17.16 -10.37 -37.21
CA ALA A 301 15.98 -10.47 -38.05
C ALA A 301 14.68 -10.35 -37.23
N GLY A 302 13.75 -9.50 -37.67
CA GLY A 302 12.49 -9.21 -36.96
C GLY A 302 12.64 -8.19 -35.82
N CYS A 303 13.77 -7.48 -35.76
CA CYS A 303 13.99 -6.40 -34.81
C CYS A 303 14.62 -5.17 -35.47
N SER A 304 14.35 -4.00 -34.91
CA SER A 304 14.96 -2.72 -35.27
C SER A 304 15.61 -2.07 -34.05
N PHE A 305 16.48 -1.08 -34.25
CA PHE A 305 16.98 -0.25 -33.16
C PHE A 305 16.20 1.06 -33.15
N GLY A 306 15.58 1.38 -32.01
CA GLY A 306 14.95 2.69 -31.79
C GLY A 306 15.98 3.73 -31.38
N GLU A 307 15.65 5.02 -31.54
CA GLU A 307 16.55 6.20 -31.38
C GLU A 307 17.32 6.28 -30.05
N ASP A 308 16.88 5.53 -29.04
CA ASP A 308 17.50 5.45 -27.71
C ASP A 308 18.49 4.27 -27.57
N GLY A 309 18.82 3.57 -28.66
CA GLY A 309 19.64 2.35 -28.65
C GLY A 309 18.90 1.10 -28.13
N ALA A 310 17.58 1.17 -27.96
CA ALA A 310 16.74 0.04 -27.55
C ALA A 310 16.49 -0.90 -28.74
N LEU A 311 16.55 -2.21 -28.52
CA LEU A 311 16.11 -3.20 -29.51
C LEU A 311 14.58 -3.27 -29.48
N VAL A 312 13.94 -2.97 -30.61
CA VAL A 312 12.49 -3.04 -30.80
C VAL A 312 12.17 -4.32 -31.57
N VAL A 313 11.29 -5.16 -31.03
CA VAL A 313 10.79 -6.34 -31.74
C VAL A 313 9.67 -5.87 -32.69
N ASP A 314 9.91 -5.97 -33.99
CA ASP A 314 9.02 -5.40 -35.02
C ASP A 314 7.75 -6.23 -35.23
N ASP A 315 7.84 -7.54 -34.97
CA ASP A 315 6.76 -8.50 -35.18
C ASP A 315 6.01 -8.81 -33.87
N ALA A 316 4.70 -9.03 -33.99
CA ALA A 316 3.89 -9.53 -32.88
C ALA A 316 4.29 -10.97 -32.52
N LEU A 317 4.38 -11.28 -31.22
CA LEU A 317 4.63 -12.64 -30.75
C LEU A 317 3.33 -13.29 -30.31
N ALA A 318 2.93 -14.37 -30.99
CA ALA A 318 1.75 -15.13 -30.61
C ALA A 318 1.90 -15.77 -29.22
N ALA A 319 0.77 -16.06 -28.57
CA ALA A 319 0.77 -16.77 -27.30
C ALA A 319 1.41 -18.17 -27.44
N GLY A 320 2.31 -18.52 -26.52
CA GLY A 320 2.97 -19.83 -26.48
C GLY A 320 4.14 -20.00 -27.43
N THR A 321 4.62 -18.92 -28.04
CA THR A 321 5.84 -18.95 -28.86
C THR A 321 7.08 -18.75 -28.00
N GLN A 322 8.19 -19.32 -28.47
CA GLN A 322 9.51 -19.03 -27.96
C GLN A 322 10.32 -18.44 -29.10
N THR A 323 10.76 -17.20 -28.94
CA THR A 323 11.57 -16.47 -29.92
C THR A 323 12.96 -16.27 -29.36
N GLU A 324 13.96 -16.49 -30.20
CA GLU A 324 15.36 -16.32 -29.82
C GLU A 324 16.00 -15.22 -30.64
N ILE A 325 16.61 -14.28 -29.94
CA ILE A 325 17.30 -13.13 -30.52
C ILE A 325 18.79 -13.29 -30.19
N HIS A 326 19.61 -13.35 -31.24
CA HIS A 326 21.06 -13.41 -31.13
C HIS A 326 21.63 -12.00 -31.26
N LEU A 327 22.26 -11.51 -30.19
CA LEU A 327 22.90 -10.19 -30.17
C LEU A 327 24.41 -10.32 -30.06
N VAL A 328 25.11 -9.69 -30.99
CA VAL A 328 26.58 -9.58 -30.94
C VAL A 328 26.92 -8.19 -30.42
N LEU A 329 27.57 -8.14 -29.26
CA LEU A 329 27.98 -6.90 -28.63
C LEU A 329 29.37 -6.49 -29.08
N VAL A 330 29.50 -5.20 -29.34
CA VAL A 330 30.74 -4.59 -29.88
C VAL A 330 31.86 -4.59 -28.84
N ARG A 331 31.53 -4.70 -27.55
CA ARG A 331 32.49 -4.73 -26.44
C ARG A 331 32.56 -6.12 -25.80
N LYS A 332 33.77 -6.50 -25.39
CA LYS A 332 34.05 -7.73 -24.64
C LYS A 332 33.62 -7.54 -23.19
N LEU A 333 32.54 -8.21 -22.78
CA LEU A 333 31.95 -8.15 -21.43
C LEU A 333 32.57 -9.17 -20.48
N ALA A 334 33.89 -9.38 -20.53
CA ALA A 334 34.55 -10.53 -19.90
C ALA A 334 34.30 -10.67 -18.38
N THR A 335 33.84 -9.62 -17.69
CA THR A 335 33.58 -9.61 -16.24
C THR A 335 32.44 -8.67 -15.81
N GLU A 336 31.60 -8.18 -16.73
CA GLU A 336 30.57 -7.19 -16.40
C GLU A 336 29.21 -7.87 -16.13
N GLU A 337 28.55 -7.51 -15.02
CA GLU A 337 27.14 -7.84 -14.82
C GLU A 337 26.31 -7.08 -15.87
N VAL A 338 25.46 -7.81 -16.59
CA VAL A 338 24.52 -7.25 -17.55
C VAL A 338 23.14 -7.29 -16.95
N THR A 339 22.49 -6.14 -16.89
CA THR A 339 21.07 -6.03 -16.53
C THR A 339 20.27 -5.78 -17.80
N VAL A 340 19.27 -6.62 -18.05
CA VAL A 340 18.41 -6.51 -19.23
C VAL A 340 17.04 -6.10 -18.77
N TYR A 341 16.55 -5.00 -19.29
CA TYR A 341 15.19 -4.53 -19.11
C TYR A 341 14.43 -4.73 -20.42
N ALA A 342 13.33 -5.46 -20.38
CA ALA A 342 12.37 -5.40 -21.47
C ALA A 342 11.08 -4.75 -20.99
N GLU A 343 10.66 -3.72 -21.71
CA GLU A 343 9.38 -3.06 -21.53
C GLU A 343 8.39 -3.66 -22.54
N LEU A 344 7.36 -4.29 -21.99
CA LEU A 344 6.28 -4.90 -22.76
C LEU A 344 5.06 -3.99 -22.71
N GLU A 345 4.65 -3.48 -23.87
CA GLU A 345 3.33 -2.92 -24.05
C GLU A 345 2.38 -4.06 -24.44
N THR A 346 1.35 -4.26 -23.63
CA THR A 346 0.25 -5.18 -23.96
C THR A 346 -1.04 -4.39 -23.88
N ARG A 347 -1.75 -4.27 -25.01
CA ARG A 347 -3.04 -3.57 -25.11
C ARG A 347 -3.01 -2.07 -24.77
N GLY A 348 -1.93 -1.38 -25.11
CA GLY A 348 -1.83 0.09 -25.00
C GLY A 348 -1.48 0.64 -23.61
N GLU A 349 -1.07 -0.22 -22.67
CA GLU A 349 -0.47 0.18 -21.40
C GLU A 349 0.90 -0.51 -21.26
N ALA A 350 1.94 0.24 -20.88
CA ALA A 350 3.24 -0.32 -20.47
C ALA A 350 3.03 -1.10 -19.18
N ARG A 351 3.02 -2.43 -19.27
CA ARG A 351 2.55 -3.30 -18.18
C ARG A 351 3.63 -4.17 -17.56
N MET A 352 4.79 -4.29 -18.20
CA MET A 352 5.76 -5.29 -17.76
C MET A 352 7.19 -4.85 -17.97
N VAL A 353 7.95 -4.80 -16.88
CA VAL A 353 9.42 -4.73 -16.91
C VAL A 353 9.95 -6.12 -16.63
N LEU A 354 10.62 -6.74 -17.60
CA LEU A 354 11.32 -8.00 -17.42
C LEU A 354 12.79 -7.69 -17.11
N GLU A 355 13.21 -7.93 -15.87
CA GLU A 355 14.60 -7.88 -15.42
C GLU A 355 15.17 -9.30 -15.41
N SER A 356 16.16 -9.56 -16.25
CA SER A 356 16.97 -10.78 -16.18
C SER A 356 18.41 -10.41 -15.85
N ARG A 357 18.89 -10.88 -14.70
CA ARG A 357 20.31 -10.86 -14.32
C ARG A 357 20.91 -12.25 -14.57
N MET A 358 21.89 -12.35 -15.47
CA MET A 358 22.63 -13.59 -15.78
C MET A 358 23.87 -13.21 -16.61
N VAL A 359 25.08 -13.80 -16.55
CA VAL A 359 25.79 -14.84 -15.76
C VAL A 359 27.27 -14.42 -15.87
N GLU A 360 28.10 -14.67 -14.85
CA GLU A 360 29.56 -14.55 -14.98
C GLU A 360 30.05 -15.18 -16.29
N PHE A 361 30.70 -14.39 -17.15
CA PHE A 361 31.44 -14.93 -18.30
C PHE A 361 32.68 -15.66 -17.76
N LEU A 362 32.53 -16.93 -17.36
CA LEU A 362 33.69 -17.75 -17.08
C LEU A 362 34.49 -17.88 -18.38
N PRO A 363 35.77 -17.47 -18.42
CA PRO A 363 36.60 -17.72 -19.59
C PRO A 363 36.66 -19.24 -19.81
N PRO A 364 36.75 -19.72 -21.07
CA PRO A 364 37.05 -21.12 -21.29
C PRO A 364 38.37 -21.43 -20.58
N LEU A 365 38.34 -22.36 -19.63
CA LEU A 365 39.54 -22.96 -19.07
C LEU A 365 40.35 -23.51 -20.25
N SER A 366 41.40 -22.78 -20.64
CA SER A 366 42.41 -23.30 -21.54
C SER A 366 43.15 -24.42 -20.79
N ILE A 367 42.98 -25.65 -21.25
CA ILE A 367 43.93 -26.74 -20.96
C ILE A 367 45.03 -26.67 -22.02
#